data_AF-A0A9W6T7P8-F1
#
_entry.id   AF-A0A9W6T7P8-F1
#
_cell.length_a   1.000
_cell.length_b   1.000
_cell.length_c   1.000
_cell.angle_alpha   90.00
_cell.angle_beta   90.00
_cell.angle_gamma   90.00
#
_symmetry.space_group_name_H-M   'P 1'
#
loop_
_entity.id
_entity.type
_entity.pdbx_description
1 polymer ?
#
loop_
_entity_poly.entity_id
_entity_poly.type
_entity_poly.pdbx_seq_one_letter_code
_entity_poly.pdbx_strand_id
1 'polypeptide(L)'
;MMTKTSMMMKKYLLFHRIKQPLRILFKKKKWTTRNENISIIQEGKSDNSSTSGTTEKKYETPEPEASSKETSEPLAADEDGSPGNDIESTSNTLPQVDPENTTEQKKSVSFDFQKFLKQFKNKQCEPVHRYLKSFLIQFAQKNWSVDEQTKLVKDFQIFIFGKLISYPPFNQMTEDDEFDNCKEGLEKLIMSRIYNQVFAPAIPERKITPSHKEDLKKDKKFYENVRLFDWITLKHLDVPIKIDPESTFLKLASNELTKINDYKSPRDKIICLLNCCKVIFGLIRQQKKQHKLEENADSFVPILIYVILQAKPKYLPTNVSYIERFRSSEFLIGETSYYVI
;
A
#
# COMPACT_ATOMS: atom_id res chain seq x y z
N MET A 1 35.43 -11.93 15.34
CA MET A 1 34.58 -12.17 14.14
C MET A 1 33.48 -13.16 14.51
N MET A 2 32.21 -12.88 14.22
CA MET A 2 31.14 -13.90 14.27
C MET A 2 30.77 -14.31 12.85
N THR A 3 30.73 -15.62 12.59
CA THR A 3 30.51 -16.17 11.25
C THR A 3 29.04 -16.05 10.80
N LYS A 4 28.81 -15.95 9.48
CA LYS A 4 27.49 -15.74 8.85
C LYS A 4 26.42 -16.75 9.33
N THR A 5 26.83 -17.98 9.66
CA THR A 5 26.00 -19.05 10.23
C THR A 5 25.27 -18.66 11.51
N SER A 6 25.92 -17.92 12.42
CA SER A 6 25.31 -17.44 13.67
C SER A 6 24.20 -16.41 13.41
N MET A 7 24.38 -15.57 12.40
CA MET A 7 23.39 -14.58 11.99
C MET A 7 22.18 -15.23 11.30
N MET A 8 22.39 -16.32 10.54
CA MET A 8 21.29 -17.15 10.01
C MET A 8 20.53 -17.88 11.13
N MET A 9 21.21 -18.48 12.11
CA MET A 9 20.52 -19.09 13.26
C MET A 9 19.68 -18.07 14.03
N LYS A 10 20.19 -16.86 14.27
CA LYS A 10 19.41 -15.79 14.92
C LYS A 10 18.17 -15.39 14.11
N LYS A 11 18.27 -15.25 12.77
CA LYS A 11 17.10 -15.02 11.91
C LYS A 11 16.10 -16.19 11.96
N TYR A 12 16.57 -17.43 11.90
CA TYR A 12 15.72 -18.64 11.93
C TYR A 12 14.97 -18.77 13.27
N LEU A 13 15.66 -18.51 14.39
CA LEU A 13 15.07 -18.50 15.72
C LEU A 13 14.04 -17.38 15.90
N LEU A 14 14.28 -16.18 15.34
CA LEU A 14 13.31 -15.07 15.36
C LEU A 14 12.03 -15.43 14.56
N PHE A 15 12.21 -15.97 13.36
CA PHE A 15 11.12 -16.40 12.47
C PHE A 15 10.28 -17.53 13.09
N HIS A 16 10.90 -18.42 13.87
CA HIS A 16 10.19 -19.41 14.67
C HIS A 16 9.52 -18.81 15.92
N ARG A 17 10.15 -17.86 16.62
CA ARG A 17 9.58 -17.22 17.81
C ARG A 17 8.29 -16.47 17.51
N ILE A 18 8.20 -15.76 16.39
CA ILE A 18 6.99 -15.01 15.98
C ILE A 18 5.84 -15.95 15.58
N LYS A 19 6.12 -17.11 14.97
CA LYS A 19 5.08 -18.08 14.56
C LYS A 19 4.45 -18.86 15.72
N GLN A 20 5.05 -18.91 16.91
CA GLN A 20 4.53 -19.67 18.05
C GLN A 20 3.37 -19.00 18.82
N PRO A 21 3.44 -17.74 19.31
CA PRO A 21 2.36 -17.13 20.10
C PRO A 21 1.03 -17.10 19.31
N LEU A 22 1.10 -16.74 18.03
CA LEU A 22 -0.06 -16.82 17.12
C LEU A 22 -0.61 -18.25 16.99
N ARG A 23 0.25 -19.27 16.80
CA ARG A 23 -0.20 -20.67 16.73
C ARG A 23 -0.77 -21.21 18.04
N ILE A 24 -0.31 -20.73 19.19
CA ILE A 24 -0.81 -21.13 20.51
C ILE A 24 -2.22 -20.56 20.74
N LEU A 25 -2.45 -19.28 20.39
CA LEU A 25 -3.77 -18.66 20.37
C LEU A 25 -4.73 -19.38 19.41
N PHE A 26 -4.31 -19.68 18.18
CA PHE A 26 -5.16 -20.34 17.18
C PHE A 26 -5.39 -21.85 17.41
N LYS A 27 -4.58 -22.55 18.24
CA LYS A 27 -4.82 -23.96 18.58
C LYS A 27 -5.78 -24.18 19.75
N LYS A 28 -5.80 -23.28 20.76
CA LYS A 28 -6.60 -23.48 21.99
C LYS A 28 -8.13 -23.41 21.82
N LYS A 29 -8.66 -23.09 20.63
CA LYS A 29 -10.10 -23.03 20.32
C LYS A 29 -10.61 -24.16 19.40
N LYS A 30 -9.89 -25.28 19.29
CA LYS A 30 -10.40 -26.51 18.64
C LYS A 30 -10.27 -27.74 19.55
N TRP A 31 -11.20 -27.89 20.48
CA TRP A 31 -11.85 -29.15 20.91
C TRP A 31 -12.91 -28.82 21.98
N THR A 32 -13.89 -29.72 22.17
CA THR A 32 -15.28 -29.42 22.64
C THR A 32 -16.04 -28.52 21.65
N THR A 33 -17.30 -28.79 21.29
CA THR A 33 -18.24 -29.86 21.71
C THR A 33 -18.34 -30.98 20.65
N ARG A 34 -18.79 -32.17 21.04
CA ARG A 34 -19.02 -33.34 20.17
C ARG A 34 -20.48 -33.80 20.31
N ASN A 35 -21.11 -34.05 19.17
CA ASN A 35 -22.38 -34.75 18.91
C ASN A 35 -23.45 -34.83 20.03
N GLU A 36 -24.62 -34.27 19.73
CA GLU A 36 -25.88 -34.99 19.90
C GLU A 36 -26.59 -35.05 18.54
N ASN A 37 -27.30 -36.16 18.27
CA ASN A 37 -28.12 -36.36 17.07
C ASN A 37 -29.59 -36.25 17.46
N ILE A 38 -30.45 -35.79 16.53
CA ILE A 38 -31.84 -36.25 16.41
C ILE A 38 -32.33 -36.00 14.97
N SER A 39 -33.39 -36.70 14.57
CA SER A 39 -33.67 -37.10 13.19
C SER A 39 -34.76 -36.31 12.45
N ILE A 40 -34.62 -36.30 11.12
CA ILE A 40 -35.66 -36.56 10.09
C ILE A 40 -37.12 -36.26 10.47
N ILE A 41 -37.76 -35.41 9.66
CA ILE A 41 -39.14 -35.59 9.17
C ILE A 41 -39.20 -35.06 7.72
N GLN A 42 -40.13 -35.59 6.93
CA GLN A 42 -40.31 -35.30 5.50
C GLN A 42 -41.79 -34.95 5.23
N GLU A 43 -42.14 -34.65 3.98
CA GLU A 43 -43.50 -34.33 3.49
C GLU A 43 -44.02 -32.91 3.83
N GLY A 44 -44.93 -32.29 3.04
CA GLY A 44 -45.67 -32.81 1.89
C GLY A 44 -45.97 -31.76 0.79
N LYS A 45 -46.63 -32.22 -0.28
CA LYS A 45 -46.97 -31.44 -1.49
C LYS A 45 -48.26 -30.61 -1.32
N SER A 46 -48.46 -29.61 -2.18
CA SER A 46 -49.66 -29.56 -3.06
C SER A 46 -49.49 -28.53 -4.18
N ASP A 47 -50.13 -28.80 -5.32
CA ASP A 47 -50.03 -28.04 -6.57
C ASP A 47 -51.30 -27.21 -6.83
N ASN A 48 -51.18 -26.09 -7.57
CA ASN A 48 -52.16 -25.49 -8.52
C ASN A 48 -51.81 -24.01 -8.81
N SER A 49 -52.07 -23.40 -9.99
CA SER A 49 -52.45 -23.95 -11.30
C SER A 49 -52.35 -22.86 -12.41
N SER A 50 -51.98 -23.24 -13.64
CA SER A 50 -52.50 -22.83 -14.98
C SER A 50 -53.24 -21.47 -15.18
N THR A 51 -53.14 -20.70 -16.28
CA THR A 51 -52.57 -20.95 -17.64
C THR A 51 -52.48 -19.66 -18.49
N SER A 52 -51.74 -19.72 -19.61
CA SER A 52 -51.96 -19.06 -20.93
C SER A 52 -52.10 -17.53 -21.09
N GLY A 53 -51.44 -16.96 -22.12
CA GLY A 53 -51.64 -15.57 -22.58
C GLY A 53 -50.66 -15.10 -23.67
N THR A 54 -50.79 -15.61 -24.90
CA THR A 54 -49.88 -15.32 -26.03
C THR A 54 -50.20 -14.02 -26.77
N THR A 55 -49.20 -13.26 -27.23
CA THR A 55 -49.28 -12.43 -28.46
C THR A 55 -47.89 -12.10 -29.03
N GLU A 56 -47.80 -11.85 -30.34
CA GLU A 56 -46.55 -11.57 -31.09
C GLU A 56 -46.53 -10.17 -31.75
N LYS A 57 -45.31 -9.63 -31.98
CA LYS A 57 -44.85 -8.66 -33.02
C LYS A 57 -43.41 -8.22 -32.66
N LYS A 58 -42.36 -8.19 -33.49
CA LYS A 58 -42.19 -8.22 -34.97
C LYS A 58 -42.72 -6.96 -35.67
N TYR A 59 -41.96 -6.19 -36.48
CA TYR A 59 -40.54 -6.23 -36.91
C TYR A 59 -39.80 -4.97 -36.34
N GLU A 60 -38.76 -4.28 -36.87
CA GLU A 60 -37.95 -4.35 -38.11
C GLU A 60 -36.59 -3.59 -37.94
N THR A 61 -35.64 -3.78 -38.88
CA THR A 61 -34.36 -3.01 -38.99
C THR A 61 -34.32 -2.17 -40.28
N PRO A 62 -33.51 -1.09 -40.35
CA PRO A 62 -32.58 -1.02 -41.50
C PRO A 62 -31.18 -0.43 -41.21
N GLU A 63 -30.25 -0.84 -42.06
CA GLU A 63 -28.91 -0.28 -42.35
C GLU A 63 -28.87 0.05 -43.86
N PRO A 64 -27.82 0.67 -44.45
CA PRO A 64 -26.71 1.44 -43.87
C PRO A 64 -26.51 2.81 -44.57
N GLU A 65 -25.54 3.62 -44.14
CA GLU A 65 -24.65 4.36 -45.07
C GLU A 65 -23.39 4.88 -44.34
N ALA A 66 -22.36 5.31 -45.10
CA ALA A 66 -21.04 5.62 -44.54
C ALA A 66 -20.42 6.91 -45.11
N SER A 67 -19.87 7.75 -44.24
CA SER A 67 -18.80 8.70 -44.58
C SER A 67 -17.94 9.01 -43.37
N SER A 68 -16.63 9.15 -43.58
CA SER A 68 -15.67 9.58 -42.57
C SER A 68 -15.63 11.11 -42.45
N LYS A 69 -15.25 11.59 -41.25
CA LYS A 69 -14.57 12.87 -41.06
C LYS A 69 -13.78 12.87 -39.77
N GLU A 70 -12.56 13.40 -39.83
CA GLU A 70 -11.70 13.60 -38.66
C GLU A 70 -12.17 14.85 -37.91
N THR A 71 -12.13 14.84 -36.59
CA THR A 71 -12.04 16.07 -35.78
C THR A 71 -11.23 15.78 -34.53
N SER A 72 -10.20 16.59 -34.29
CA SER A 72 -9.31 16.46 -33.13
C SER A 72 -9.87 17.23 -31.94
N GLU A 73 -10.04 16.56 -30.80
CA GLU A 73 -10.31 17.23 -29.52
C GLU A 73 -9.08 17.26 -28.59
N PRO A 74 -8.97 18.26 -27.70
CA PRO A 74 -7.71 18.56 -27.01
C PRO A 74 -7.50 17.73 -25.74
N LEU A 75 -6.26 17.71 -25.26
CA LEU A 75 -5.94 17.33 -23.87
C LEU A 75 -6.37 18.45 -22.91
N ALA A 76 -7.67 18.56 -22.66
CA ALA A 76 -8.16 19.25 -21.47
C ALA A 76 -7.76 18.46 -20.21
N ALA A 77 -7.57 19.17 -19.10
CA ALA A 77 -7.34 18.57 -17.80
C ALA A 77 -8.56 18.89 -16.92
N ASP A 78 -9.26 17.86 -16.48
CA ASP A 78 -10.27 18.01 -15.43
C ASP A 78 -9.56 18.35 -14.11
N GLU A 79 -9.79 19.56 -13.62
CA GLU A 79 -9.54 19.89 -12.22
C GLU A 79 -10.69 19.33 -11.38
N ASP A 80 -10.39 18.43 -10.45
CA ASP A 80 -11.30 18.08 -9.35
C ASP A 80 -10.54 18.21 -8.01
N GLY A 81 -11.26 18.67 -7.00
CA GLY A 81 -10.69 19.30 -5.82
C GLY A 81 -10.13 18.31 -4.79
N SER A 82 -8.98 18.64 -4.22
CA SER A 82 -8.59 18.16 -2.88
C SER A 82 -7.80 19.26 -2.18
N PRO A 83 -8.10 19.57 -0.90
CA PRO A 83 -7.63 20.77 -0.25
C PRO A 83 -6.11 20.72 -0.02
N GLY A 84 -5.43 21.80 -0.44
CA GLY A 84 -4.05 22.04 -0.06
C GLY A 84 -3.93 22.27 1.45
N ASN A 85 -2.91 21.68 2.06
CA ASN A 85 -2.45 22.01 3.40
C ASN A 85 -0.92 22.08 3.34
N ASP A 86 -0.41 23.26 2.98
CA ASP A 86 1.00 23.58 3.08
C ASP A 86 1.38 23.67 4.57
N ILE A 87 2.19 22.72 5.04
CA ILE A 87 2.73 22.75 6.40
C ILE A 87 4.14 23.36 6.33
N GLU A 88 4.20 24.68 6.48
CA GLU A 88 5.46 25.38 6.75
C GLU A 88 6.14 24.76 7.98
N SER A 89 7.42 24.41 7.83
CA SER A 89 8.21 23.82 8.91
C SER A 89 8.80 24.92 9.78
N THR A 90 7.98 25.44 10.70
CA THR A 90 8.38 26.50 11.65
C THR A 90 9.47 26.02 12.62
N SER A 91 10.73 26.26 12.28
CA SER A 91 11.88 25.99 13.15
C SER A 91 11.91 26.96 14.34
N ASN A 92 11.72 26.43 15.55
CA ASN A 92 11.96 27.14 16.81
C ASN A 92 13.32 26.75 17.41
N THR A 93 14.10 27.75 17.79
CA THR A 93 15.51 27.66 18.21
C THR A 93 15.66 27.43 19.71
N LEU A 94 16.73 26.71 20.12
CA LEU A 94 17.57 26.89 21.33
C LEU A 94 18.29 25.58 21.72
N PRO A 95 19.50 25.61 22.32
CA PRO A 95 20.68 26.44 22.03
C PRO A 95 21.89 25.57 21.59
N GLN A 96 23.04 26.20 21.27
CA GLN A 96 24.25 25.52 20.76
C GLN A 96 24.96 24.63 21.80
N VAL A 97 25.58 23.55 21.30
CA VAL A 97 26.80 22.94 21.85
C VAL A 97 27.67 22.51 20.65
N ASP A 98 28.90 23.01 20.60
CA ASP A 98 29.93 22.75 19.58
C ASP A 98 31.24 22.33 20.29
N PRO A 99 32.24 21.66 19.65
CA PRO A 99 32.28 21.11 18.28
C PRO A 99 32.72 19.60 18.26
N GLU A 100 33.34 19.17 17.16
CA GLU A 100 34.11 17.91 16.98
C GLU A 100 33.37 16.56 16.82
N ASN A 101 32.77 16.36 15.63
CA ASN A 101 33.29 15.31 14.74
C ASN A 101 32.89 15.53 13.27
N THR A 102 33.87 15.73 12.39
CA THR A 102 33.61 16.00 10.96
C THR A 102 33.40 14.69 10.19
N THR A 103 32.16 14.20 10.18
CA THR A 103 31.72 13.21 9.18
C THR A 103 30.76 13.89 8.21
N GLU A 104 31.09 13.88 6.91
CA GLU A 104 30.27 14.50 5.87
C GLU A 104 28.94 13.77 5.71
N GLN A 105 27.92 14.22 6.44
CA GLN A 105 26.54 13.81 6.20
C GLN A 105 26.07 14.41 4.87
N LYS A 106 26.27 13.66 3.78
CA LYS A 106 25.63 13.89 2.48
C LYS A 106 24.14 14.12 2.73
N LYS A 107 23.66 15.36 2.52
CA LYS A 107 22.23 15.68 2.62
C LYS A 107 21.52 14.94 1.50
N SER A 108 20.86 13.83 1.83
CA SER A 108 20.02 13.08 0.89
C SER A 108 18.98 14.02 0.26
N VAL A 109 18.92 14.04 -1.06
CA VAL A 109 18.07 15.00 -1.78
C VAL A 109 16.60 14.59 -1.61
N SER A 110 15.82 15.45 -0.96
CA SER A 110 14.39 15.22 -0.75
C SER A 110 13.64 15.11 -2.08
N PHE A 111 12.75 14.13 -2.18
CA PHE A 111 12.02 13.82 -3.41
C PHE A 111 11.01 14.89 -3.80
N ASP A 112 11.29 15.58 -4.91
CA ASP A 112 10.39 16.54 -5.53
C ASP A 112 9.76 15.97 -6.81
N PHE A 113 8.51 15.52 -6.68
CA PHE A 113 7.70 15.06 -7.81
C PHE A 113 7.34 16.19 -8.79
N GLN A 114 7.30 17.45 -8.35
CA GLN A 114 7.02 18.60 -9.22
C GLN A 114 8.24 18.99 -10.06
N LYS A 115 9.47 18.89 -9.53
CA LYS A 115 10.71 18.94 -10.34
C LYS A 115 10.68 17.87 -11.43
N PHE A 116 10.40 16.60 -11.07
CA PHE A 116 10.26 15.52 -12.03
C PHE A 116 9.20 15.82 -13.10
N LEU A 117 7.97 16.22 -12.72
CA LEU A 117 6.92 16.52 -13.69
C LEU A 117 7.25 17.71 -14.59
N LYS A 118 7.94 18.74 -14.10
CA LYS A 118 8.43 19.88 -14.92
C LYS A 118 9.47 19.42 -15.94
N GLN A 119 10.41 18.56 -15.54
CA GLN A 119 11.42 17.98 -16.43
C GLN A 119 10.79 17.04 -17.46
N PHE A 120 9.86 16.17 -17.05
CA PHE A 120 9.19 15.18 -17.89
C PHE A 120 8.32 15.85 -18.97
N LYS A 121 7.62 16.94 -18.65
CA LYS A 121 6.84 17.75 -19.61
C LYS A 121 7.67 18.44 -20.70
N ASN A 122 9.01 18.32 -20.71
CA ASN A 122 9.85 18.87 -21.77
C ASN A 122 9.53 18.21 -23.13
N LYS A 123 9.40 19.02 -24.20
CA LYS A 123 9.15 18.54 -25.57
C LYS A 123 10.18 17.50 -26.06
N GLN A 124 11.42 17.53 -25.54
CA GLN A 124 12.45 16.54 -25.85
C GLN A 124 12.11 15.12 -25.33
N CYS A 125 11.25 14.99 -24.32
CA CYS A 125 10.78 13.71 -23.78
C CYS A 125 9.56 13.12 -24.53
N GLU A 126 9.11 13.73 -25.62
CA GLU A 126 7.93 13.26 -26.39
C GLU A 126 8.00 11.81 -26.92
N PRO A 127 9.18 11.22 -27.24
CA PRO A 127 9.26 9.77 -27.48
C PRO A 127 8.86 8.94 -26.24
N VAL A 128 9.25 9.39 -25.04
CA VAL A 128 8.93 8.74 -23.75
C VAL A 128 7.43 8.84 -23.45
N HIS A 129 6.80 9.99 -23.73
CA HIS A 129 5.34 10.15 -23.65
C HIS A 129 4.59 9.13 -24.52
N ARG A 130 5.05 8.93 -25.76
CA ARG A 130 4.45 7.95 -26.69
C ARG A 130 4.61 6.51 -26.24
N TYR A 131 5.77 6.13 -25.69
CA TYR A 131 5.94 4.80 -25.08
C TYR A 131 5.02 4.61 -23.86
N LEU A 132 4.93 5.60 -22.95
CA LEU A 132 4.04 5.56 -21.79
C LEU A 132 2.55 5.46 -22.19
N LYS A 133 2.11 6.28 -23.15
CA LYS A 133 0.73 6.23 -23.68
C LYS A 133 0.42 4.85 -24.29
N SER A 134 1.36 4.30 -25.06
CA SER A 134 1.21 2.96 -25.69
C SER A 134 1.11 1.85 -24.65
N PHE A 135 1.97 1.86 -23.63
CA PHE A 135 1.92 0.90 -22.51
C PHE A 135 0.57 0.98 -21.77
N LEU A 136 0.12 2.18 -21.38
CA LEU A 136 -1.13 2.35 -20.64
C LEU A 136 -2.36 1.86 -21.41
N ILE A 137 -2.38 2.07 -22.74
CA ILE A 137 -3.44 1.56 -23.63
C ILE A 137 -3.40 0.02 -23.69
N GLN A 138 -2.24 -0.58 -23.98
CA GLN A 138 -2.10 -2.03 -24.10
C GLN A 138 -2.36 -2.76 -22.77
N PHE A 139 -1.94 -2.16 -21.65
CA PHE A 139 -2.20 -2.68 -20.31
C PHE A 139 -3.71 -2.75 -20.03
N ALA A 140 -4.47 -1.71 -20.41
CA ALA A 140 -5.90 -1.62 -20.17
C ALA A 140 -6.79 -2.52 -21.07
N GLN A 141 -6.29 -2.90 -22.25
CA GLN A 141 -7.03 -3.73 -23.22
C GLN A 141 -7.27 -5.17 -22.74
N LYS A 142 -6.35 -5.75 -21.95
CA LYS A 142 -6.43 -7.14 -21.47
C LYS A 142 -6.79 -7.20 -19.98
N ASN A 143 -7.09 -8.40 -19.49
CA ASN A 143 -7.26 -8.68 -18.08
C ASN A 143 -6.17 -9.64 -17.59
N TRP A 144 -5.02 -9.07 -17.25
CA TRP A 144 -3.82 -9.79 -16.83
C TRP A 144 -3.96 -10.42 -15.43
N SER A 145 -3.31 -11.55 -15.19
CA SER A 145 -3.11 -12.08 -13.84
C SER A 145 -2.21 -11.15 -13.01
N VAL A 146 -2.24 -11.27 -11.68
CA VAL A 146 -1.47 -10.40 -10.77
C VAL A 146 0.04 -10.51 -11.00
N ASP A 147 0.53 -11.70 -11.35
CA ASP A 147 1.95 -11.93 -11.62
C ASP A 147 2.36 -11.33 -12.97
N GLU A 148 1.51 -11.42 -14.00
CA GLU A 148 1.70 -10.70 -15.27
C GLU A 148 1.65 -9.19 -15.08
N GLN A 149 0.70 -8.65 -14.31
CA GLN A 149 0.66 -7.21 -13.98
C GLN A 149 1.95 -6.76 -13.32
N THR A 150 2.41 -7.50 -12.31
CA THR A 150 3.62 -7.21 -11.53
C THR A 150 4.87 -7.25 -12.41
N LYS A 151 4.98 -8.26 -13.29
CA LYS A 151 6.07 -8.36 -14.26
C LYS A 151 6.02 -7.23 -15.30
N LEU A 152 4.90 -7.04 -15.97
CA LEU A 152 4.75 -6.02 -17.03
C LEU A 152 5.05 -4.61 -16.54
N VAL A 153 4.66 -4.28 -15.31
CA VAL A 153 4.97 -2.97 -14.70
C VAL A 153 6.47 -2.84 -14.42
N LYS A 154 7.12 -3.86 -13.85
CA LYS A 154 8.56 -3.83 -13.54
C LYS A 154 9.43 -3.81 -14.79
N ASP A 155 9.14 -4.67 -15.77
CA ASP A 155 9.80 -4.71 -17.07
C ASP A 155 9.64 -3.36 -17.80
N PHE A 156 8.44 -2.76 -17.74
CA PHE A 156 8.19 -1.44 -18.34
C PHE A 156 8.90 -0.30 -17.59
N GLN A 157 8.92 -0.29 -16.26
CA GLN A 157 9.67 0.70 -15.45
C GLN A 157 11.16 0.72 -15.83
N ILE A 158 11.79 -0.45 -15.95
CA ILE A 158 13.19 -0.59 -16.36
C ILE A 158 13.39 -0.06 -17.79
N PHE A 159 12.55 -0.50 -18.74
CA PHE A 159 12.61 -0.05 -20.13
C PHE A 159 12.45 1.47 -20.27
N ILE A 160 11.43 2.04 -19.62
CA ILE A 160 11.06 3.45 -19.80
C ILE A 160 12.01 4.39 -19.06
N PHE A 161 12.60 3.98 -17.94
CA PHE A 161 13.73 4.68 -17.31
C PHE A 161 14.96 4.69 -18.22
N GLY A 162 15.34 3.53 -18.77
CA GLY A 162 16.46 3.41 -19.71
C GLY A 162 16.27 4.20 -21.01
N LYS A 163 15.03 4.49 -21.41
CA LYS A 163 14.74 5.48 -22.47
C LYS A 163 14.77 6.92 -21.96
N LEU A 164 14.22 7.20 -20.79
CA LEU A 164 14.14 8.56 -20.23
C LEU A 164 15.52 9.20 -20.07
N ILE A 165 16.50 8.47 -19.51
CA ILE A 165 17.88 8.96 -19.32
C ILE A 165 18.65 9.19 -20.64
N SER A 166 18.08 8.85 -21.80
CA SER A 166 18.67 9.16 -23.11
C SER A 166 18.20 10.50 -23.71
N TYR A 167 17.23 11.18 -23.08
CA TYR A 167 16.68 12.46 -23.56
C TYR A 167 16.93 13.63 -22.58
N PRO A 168 17.15 14.86 -23.09
CA PRO A 168 17.19 16.04 -22.23
C PRO A 168 15.86 16.31 -21.50
N PRO A 169 15.89 16.76 -20.24
CA PRO A 169 17.07 17.10 -19.43
C PRO A 169 17.68 15.91 -18.66
N PHE A 170 17.07 14.73 -18.70
CA PHE A 170 17.45 13.59 -17.86
C PHE A 170 18.82 12.99 -18.24
N ASN A 171 19.26 13.16 -19.48
CA ASN A 171 20.61 12.80 -19.93
C ASN A 171 21.73 13.72 -19.42
N GLN A 172 21.40 14.77 -18.65
CA GLN A 172 22.34 15.69 -18.00
C GLN A 172 22.49 15.42 -16.49
N MET A 173 21.73 14.47 -15.94
CA MET A 173 21.84 14.06 -14.53
C MET A 173 23.17 13.31 -14.32
N THR A 174 23.88 13.65 -13.24
CA THR A 174 25.19 13.05 -12.91
C THR A 174 25.27 12.49 -11.49
N GLU A 175 24.25 12.71 -10.65
CA GLU A 175 24.23 12.27 -9.25
C GLU A 175 23.24 11.11 -9.05
N ASP A 176 23.63 10.10 -8.27
CA ASP A 176 22.78 8.93 -7.96
C ASP A 176 21.44 9.37 -7.33
N ASP A 177 21.47 10.36 -6.43
CA ASP A 177 20.28 10.99 -5.83
C ASP A 177 19.31 11.55 -6.89
N GLU A 178 19.78 12.09 -8.02
CA GLU A 178 18.90 12.55 -9.11
C GLU A 178 18.30 11.38 -9.90
N PHE A 179 19.09 10.34 -10.17
CA PHE A 179 18.60 9.14 -10.85
C PHE A 179 17.54 8.42 -10.02
N ASP A 180 17.74 8.26 -8.71
CA ASP A 180 16.76 7.63 -7.83
C ASP A 180 15.50 8.50 -7.68
N ASN A 181 15.62 9.81 -7.54
CA ASN A 181 14.46 10.71 -7.58
C ASN A 181 13.70 10.65 -8.93
N CYS A 182 14.40 10.39 -10.04
CA CYS A 182 13.78 10.16 -11.34
C CYS A 182 13.02 8.82 -11.39
N LYS A 183 13.60 7.71 -10.89
CA LYS A 183 12.90 6.42 -10.74
C LYS A 183 11.66 6.52 -9.86
N GLU A 184 11.77 7.22 -8.73
CA GLU A 184 10.66 7.47 -7.78
C GLU A 184 9.52 8.26 -8.43
N GLY A 185 9.85 9.27 -9.24
CA GLY A 185 8.88 10.04 -10.02
C GLY A 185 8.18 9.18 -11.08
N LEU A 186 8.92 8.28 -11.69
CA LEU A 186 8.44 7.35 -12.70
C LEU A 186 7.52 6.26 -12.12
N GLU A 187 7.86 5.67 -10.97
CA GLU A 187 6.97 4.78 -10.20
C GLU A 187 5.67 5.52 -9.87
N LYS A 188 5.77 6.72 -9.28
CA LYS A 188 4.61 7.53 -8.87
C LYS A 188 3.70 7.89 -10.06
N LEU A 189 4.28 8.23 -11.21
CA LEU A 189 3.54 8.53 -12.45
C LEU A 189 2.81 7.29 -12.99
N ILE A 190 3.51 6.16 -13.15
CA ILE A 190 2.95 4.92 -13.72
C ILE A 190 1.87 4.36 -12.80
N MET A 191 2.17 4.19 -11.51
CA MET A 191 1.27 3.56 -10.55
C MET A 191 0.00 4.38 -10.32
N SER A 192 0.08 5.72 -10.36
CA SER A 192 -1.11 6.59 -10.30
C SER A 192 -2.06 6.39 -11.49
N ARG A 193 -1.52 6.09 -12.68
CA ARG A 193 -2.31 5.86 -13.92
C ARG A 193 -2.93 4.46 -14.01
N ILE A 194 -2.27 3.44 -13.46
CA ILE A 194 -2.80 2.05 -13.52
C ILE A 194 -3.58 1.62 -12.27
N TYR A 195 -3.59 2.41 -11.18
CA TYR A 195 -4.15 2.07 -9.87
C TYR A 195 -5.48 1.27 -9.90
N ASN A 196 -6.47 1.78 -10.64
CA ASN A 196 -7.82 1.19 -10.79
C ASN A 196 -7.85 -0.15 -11.58
N GLN A 197 -6.69 -0.72 -11.88
CA GLN A 197 -6.50 -1.97 -12.61
C GLN A 197 -5.63 -2.99 -11.83
N VAL A 198 -4.98 -2.55 -10.75
CA VAL A 198 -3.97 -3.32 -9.99
C VAL A 198 -4.17 -3.31 -8.46
N PHE A 199 -4.97 -2.39 -7.92
CA PHE A 199 -5.29 -2.32 -6.49
C PHE A 199 -6.70 -2.85 -6.24
N ALA A 200 -6.84 -4.04 -5.64
CA ALA A 200 -8.08 -4.82 -5.67
C ALA A 200 -9.38 -4.06 -5.29
N PRO A 201 -9.43 -3.22 -4.24
CA PRO A 201 -10.61 -2.39 -3.92
C PRO A 201 -11.02 -1.36 -4.98
N ALA A 202 -10.14 -1.00 -5.90
CA ALA A 202 -10.39 -0.03 -6.97
C ALA A 202 -10.61 -0.68 -8.35
N ILE A 203 -10.54 -2.01 -8.46
CA ILE A 203 -10.78 -2.74 -9.72
C ILE A 203 -12.29 -3.01 -9.86
N PRO A 204 -12.93 -2.65 -10.99
CA PRO A 204 -14.33 -3.00 -11.24
C PRO A 204 -14.54 -4.52 -11.23
N GLU A 205 -15.61 -5.01 -10.58
CA GLU A 205 -15.83 -6.44 -10.31
C GLU A 205 -15.66 -7.35 -11.53
N ARG A 206 -16.13 -6.89 -12.71
CA ARG A 206 -15.99 -7.57 -14.01
C ARG A 206 -14.55 -7.84 -14.47
N LYS A 207 -13.54 -7.17 -13.89
CA LYS A 207 -12.11 -7.40 -14.12
C LYS A 207 -11.41 -8.12 -12.95
N ILE A 208 -12.04 -8.27 -11.78
CA ILE A 208 -11.39 -8.86 -10.59
C ILE A 208 -11.02 -10.34 -10.82
N THR A 209 -9.72 -10.60 -10.92
CA THR A 209 -9.13 -11.96 -11.04
C THR A 209 -9.17 -12.73 -9.69
N PRO A 210 -8.98 -14.06 -9.67
CA PRO A 210 -9.03 -14.85 -8.44
C PRO A 210 -8.10 -14.33 -7.33
N SER A 211 -6.85 -13.97 -7.66
CA SER A 211 -5.87 -13.44 -6.70
C SER A 211 -6.33 -12.13 -6.06
N HIS A 212 -6.98 -11.24 -6.82
CA HIS A 212 -7.58 -10.02 -6.28
C HIS A 212 -8.76 -10.33 -5.32
N LYS A 213 -9.53 -11.42 -5.56
CA LYS A 213 -10.55 -11.90 -4.61
C LYS A 213 -9.95 -12.44 -3.32
N GLU A 214 -8.76 -13.05 -3.38
CA GLU A 214 -8.04 -13.47 -2.17
C GLU A 214 -7.57 -12.28 -1.34
N ASP A 215 -7.09 -11.21 -1.97
CA ASP A 215 -6.68 -9.99 -1.27
C ASP A 215 -7.87 -9.33 -0.54
N LEU A 216 -9.01 -9.17 -1.21
CA LEU A 216 -10.25 -8.68 -0.59
C LEU A 216 -10.76 -9.62 0.53
N LYS A 217 -10.51 -10.93 0.43
CA LYS A 217 -10.81 -11.91 1.48
C LYS A 217 -9.87 -11.79 2.69
N LYS A 218 -8.60 -11.42 2.48
CA LYS A 218 -7.66 -11.06 3.57
C LYS A 218 -8.14 -9.79 4.27
N ASP A 219 -8.52 -8.75 3.51
CA ASP A 219 -9.03 -7.48 4.04
C ASP A 219 -10.29 -7.68 4.90
N LYS A 220 -11.29 -8.44 4.39
CA LYS A 220 -12.50 -8.76 5.16
C LYS A 220 -12.16 -9.46 6.48
N LYS A 221 -11.33 -10.51 6.44
CA LYS A 221 -10.90 -11.25 7.63
C LYS A 221 -10.10 -10.39 8.61
N PHE A 222 -9.25 -9.49 8.11
CA PHE A 222 -8.53 -8.52 8.93
C PHE A 222 -9.51 -7.59 9.67
N TYR A 223 -10.48 -7.03 8.95
CA TYR A 223 -11.46 -6.12 9.53
C TYR A 223 -12.39 -6.81 10.55
N GLU A 224 -12.78 -8.06 10.29
CA GLU A 224 -13.50 -8.93 11.25
C GLU A 224 -12.66 -9.17 12.52
N ASN A 225 -11.38 -9.53 12.39
CA ASN A 225 -10.49 -9.72 13.54
C ASN A 225 -10.31 -8.42 14.35
N VAL A 226 -10.05 -7.29 13.69
CA VAL A 226 -9.82 -6.00 14.36
C VAL A 226 -11.06 -5.57 15.16
N ARG A 227 -12.28 -5.77 14.64
CA ARG A 227 -13.52 -5.57 15.40
C ARG A 227 -13.68 -6.55 16.57
N LEU A 228 -13.27 -7.81 16.41
CA LEU A 228 -13.31 -8.82 17.49
C LEU A 228 -12.37 -8.48 18.67
N PHE A 229 -11.29 -7.75 18.39
CA PHE A 229 -10.23 -7.41 19.34
C PHE A 229 -10.27 -5.96 19.83
N ASP A 230 -11.38 -5.24 19.62
CA ASP A 230 -11.54 -3.83 20.01
C ASP A 230 -11.39 -3.57 21.52
N TRP A 231 -11.66 -4.59 22.34
CA TRP A 231 -11.49 -4.58 23.80
C TRP A 231 -10.02 -4.70 24.26
N ILE A 232 -9.06 -4.91 23.34
CA ILE A 232 -7.64 -5.05 23.69
C ILE A 232 -7.07 -3.68 24.08
N THR A 233 -6.75 -3.54 25.37
CA THR A 233 -5.95 -2.43 25.90
C THR A 233 -4.46 -2.77 25.86
N LEU A 234 -3.60 -1.74 25.94
CA LEU A 234 -2.14 -1.88 26.03
C LEU A 234 -1.68 -2.89 27.11
N LYS A 235 -2.45 -3.02 28.21
CA LYS A 235 -2.24 -3.96 29.31
C LYS A 235 -2.17 -5.43 28.86
N HIS A 236 -2.88 -5.79 27.78
CA HIS A 236 -2.99 -7.17 27.27
C HIS A 236 -1.90 -7.50 26.23
N LEU A 237 -1.01 -6.54 25.93
CA LEU A 237 0.07 -6.64 24.94
C LEU A 237 1.45 -6.49 25.61
N ASP A 238 1.52 -6.70 26.94
CA ASP A 238 2.72 -6.56 27.78
C ASP A 238 3.39 -5.15 27.75
N VAL A 239 2.68 -4.13 27.26
CA VAL A 239 3.14 -2.73 27.30
C VAL A 239 3.02 -2.20 28.74
N PRO A 240 4.06 -1.55 29.30
CA PRO A 240 3.96 -0.97 30.63
C PRO A 240 2.85 0.09 30.72
N ILE A 241 2.01 -0.06 31.74
CA ILE A 241 0.66 0.54 31.92
C ILE A 241 0.66 2.10 31.98
N LYS A 242 1.82 2.74 31.87
CA LYS A 242 2.02 4.19 32.03
C LYS A 242 1.80 5.00 30.74
N ILE A 243 1.57 4.34 29.61
CA ILE A 243 1.14 4.99 28.37
C ILE A 243 -0.38 5.18 28.42
N ASP A 244 -0.82 6.43 28.45
CA ASP A 244 -2.23 6.81 28.34
C ASP A 244 -2.80 6.38 26.96
N PRO A 245 -3.89 5.60 26.90
CA PRO A 245 -4.61 5.29 25.66
C PRO A 245 -5.03 6.53 24.86
N GLU A 246 -5.36 7.63 25.54
CA GLU A 246 -5.80 8.88 24.90
C GLU A 246 -4.62 9.75 24.41
N SER A 247 -3.38 9.28 24.55
CA SER A 247 -2.16 9.97 24.15
C SER A 247 -2.20 10.49 22.71
N THR A 248 -1.78 11.75 22.54
CA THR A 248 -1.67 12.42 21.24
C THR A 248 -0.83 11.63 20.24
N PHE A 249 0.23 10.95 20.70
CA PHE A 249 1.08 10.11 19.85
C PHE A 249 0.32 8.91 19.26
N LEU A 250 -0.54 8.24 20.03
CA LEU A 250 -1.29 7.09 19.55
C LEU A 250 -2.34 7.50 18.51
N LYS A 251 -2.97 8.66 18.71
CA LYS A 251 -3.88 9.30 17.74
C LYS A 251 -3.16 9.74 16.47
N LEU A 252 -2.00 10.39 16.60
CA LEU A 252 -1.17 10.80 15.46
C LEU A 252 -0.66 9.60 14.64
N ALA A 253 -0.18 8.54 15.29
CA ALA A 253 0.25 7.31 14.60
C ALA A 253 -0.94 6.63 13.87
N SER A 254 -2.12 6.60 14.51
CA SER A 254 -3.35 6.08 13.90
C SER A 254 -3.79 6.89 12.68
N ASN A 255 -3.64 8.21 12.73
CA ASN A 255 -3.94 9.10 11.62
C ASN A 255 -2.96 8.88 10.45
N GLU A 256 -1.65 8.82 10.69
CA GLU A 256 -0.65 8.51 9.65
C GLU A 256 -0.91 7.15 8.98
N LEU A 257 -1.25 6.13 9.76
CA LEU A 257 -1.58 4.79 9.23
C LEU A 257 -2.86 4.80 8.38
N THR A 258 -3.85 5.62 8.73
CA THR A 258 -5.13 5.69 8.00
C THR A 258 -4.97 6.30 6.60
N LYS A 259 -4.06 7.26 6.43
CA LYS A 259 -3.75 7.95 5.16
C LYS A 259 -3.24 7.01 4.04
N ILE A 260 -2.86 5.78 4.36
CA ILE A 260 -2.33 4.82 3.37
C ILE A 260 -3.24 4.59 2.16
N ASN A 261 -4.55 4.81 2.30
CA ASN A 261 -5.53 4.65 1.21
C ASN A 261 -5.61 5.87 0.28
N ASP A 262 -5.18 7.05 0.72
CA ASP A 262 -5.30 8.30 -0.03
C ASP A 262 -4.22 8.40 -1.13
N TYR A 263 -3.11 7.68 -0.95
CA TYR A 263 -1.99 7.65 -1.89
C TYR A 263 -2.04 6.47 -2.85
N LYS A 264 -1.66 6.69 -4.11
CA LYS A 264 -1.61 5.65 -5.16
C LYS A 264 -0.25 5.01 -5.36
N SER A 265 0.86 5.70 -5.10
CA SER A 265 2.20 5.11 -5.32
C SER A 265 2.62 4.18 -4.16
N PRO A 266 3.31 3.06 -4.44
CA PRO A 266 3.94 2.22 -3.40
C PRO A 266 4.84 3.02 -2.47
N ARG A 267 5.66 3.93 -3.01
CA ARG A 267 6.48 4.89 -2.25
C ARG A 267 5.70 5.68 -1.19
N ASP A 268 4.64 6.38 -1.59
CA ASP A 268 3.90 7.27 -0.69
C ASP A 268 3.12 6.44 0.38
N LYS A 269 2.65 5.24 0.01
CA LYS A 269 2.04 4.29 0.97
C LYS A 269 3.06 3.81 2.01
N ILE A 270 4.30 3.53 1.62
CA ILE A 270 5.40 3.25 2.57
C ILE A 270 5.62 4.43 3.50
N ILE A 271 5.58 5.68 3.02
CA ILE A 271 5.80 6.87 3.86
C ILE A 271 4.75 6.98 4.97
N CYS A 272 3.49 6.60 4.72
CA CYS A 272 2.45 6.51 5.76
C CYS A 272 2.83 5.53 6.89
N LEU A 273 3.34 4.35 6.51
CA LEU A 273 3.83 3.35 7.47
C LEU A 273 5.04 3.88 8.24
N LEU A 274 6.04 4.44 7.55
CA LEU A 274 7.24 5.01 8.17
C LEU A 274 6.91 6.17 9.12
N ASN A 275 5.94 7.03 8.80
CA ASN A 275 5.51 8.11 9.67
C ASN A 275 4.80 7.59 10.92
N CYS A 276 3.90 6.61 10.78
CA CYS A 276 3.30 5.90 11.91
C CYS A 276 4.41 5.31 12.83
N CYS A 277 5.41 4.63 12.26
CA CYS A 277 6.55 4.11 13.02
C CYS A 277 7.34 5.22 13.73
N LYS A 278 7.67 6.33 13.05
CA LYS A 278 8.38 7.48 13.63
C LYS A 278 7.62 8.10 14.81
N VAL A 279 6.30 8.22 14.75
CA VAL A 279 5.48 8.73 15.86
C VAL A 279 5.52 7.75 17.04
N ILE A 280 5.46 6.44 16.79
CA ILE A 280 5.61 5.41 17.83
C ILE A 280 7.00 5.47 18.49
N PHE A 281 8.08 5.64 17.71
CA PHE A 281 9.42 5.85 18.28
C PHE A 281 9.55 7.17 19.06
N GLY A 282 8.87 8.24 18.63
CA GLY A 282 8.75 9.49 19.40
C GLY A 282 8.15 9.25 20.79
N LEU A 283 7.05 8.49 20.85
CA LEU A 283 6.43 8.06 22.12
C LEU A 283 7.40 7.22 22.96
N ILE A 284 8.05 6.21 22.36
CA ILE A 284 9.01 5.35 23.08
C ILE A 284 10.17 6.18 23.66
N ARG A 285 10.71 7.16 22.93
CA ARG A 285 11.78 8.06 23.41
C ARG A 285 11.33 8.97 24.56
N GLN A 286 10.08 9.44 24.55
CA GLN A 286 9.50 10.14 25.71
C GLN A 286 9.42 9.21 26.92
N GLN A 287 8.89 8.00 26.73
CA GLN A 287 8.75 6.98 27.78
C GLN A 287 10.10 6.45 28.28
N LYS A 288 11.16 6.49 27.46
CA LYS A 288 12.54 6.22 27.89
C LYS A 288 13.03 7.22 28.93
N LYS A 289 12.82 8.51 28.69
CA LYS A 289 13.18 9.59 29.62
C LYS A 289 12.39 9.51 30.93
N GLN A 290 11.09 9.24 30.87
CA GLN A 290 10.20 9.27 32.04
C GLN A 290 10.23 7.96 32.84
N HIS A 291 10.29 6.81 32.16
CA HIS A 291 9.97 5.51 32.75
C HIS A 291 10.93 4.37 32.34
N LYS A 292 12.06 4.68 31.69
CA LYS A 292 13.09 3.70 31.24
C LYS A 292 12.56 2.62 30.28
N LEU A 293 11.56 2.95 29.45
CA LEU A 293 11.20 2.10 28.31
C LEU A 293 12.36 2.07 27.30
N GLU A 294 12.72 0.90 26.78
CA GLU A 294 13.85 0.79 25.84
C GLU A 294 13.41 0.86 24.38
N GLU A 295 14.27 1.43 23.54
CA GLU A 295 13.98 1.61 22.11
C GLU A 295 14.34 0.33 21.33
N ASN A 296 13.46 -0.67 21.45
CA ASN A 296 13.67 -2.01 20.90
C ASN A 296 12.36 -2.60 20.32
N ALA A 297 12.48 -3.74 19.63
CA ALA A 297 11.34 -4.42 19.00
C ALA A 297 10.29 -4.90 20.02
N ASP A 298 10.72 -5.33 21.21
CA ASP A 298 9.82 -5.82 22.27
C ASP A 298 8.93 -4.71 22.83
N SER A 299 9.39 -3.46 22.83
CA SER A 299 8.58 -2.26 23.17
C SER A 299 7.76 -1.75 21.98
N PHE A 300 8.32 -1.82 20.77
CA PHE A 300 7.72 -1.26 19.55
C PHE A 300 6.55 -2.07 19.01
N VAL A 301 6.72 -3.39 18.83
CA VAL A 301 5.74 -4.24 18.14
C VAL A 301 4.38 -4.26 18.87
N PRO A 302 4.32 -4.37 20.22
CA PRO A 302 3.05 -4.22 20.95
C PRO A 302 2.32 -2.89 20.75
N ILE A 303 3.06 -1.77 20.71
CA ILE A 303 2.46 -0.44 20.49
C ILE A 303 1.96 -0.32 19.05
N LEU A 304 2.69 -0.84 18.06
CA LEU A 304 2.24 -0.90 16.67
C LEU A 304 0.97 -1.77 16.51
N ILE A 305 0.91 -2.93 17.18
CA ILE A 305 -0.31 -3.77 17.20
C ILE A 305 -1.49 -2.99 17.79
N TYR A 306 -1.30 -2.26 18.89
CA TYR A 306 -2.34 -1.43 19.48
C TYR A 306 -2.80 -0.31 18.54
N VAL A 307 -1.88 0.41 17.88
CA VAL A 307 -2.20 1.44 16.88
C VAL A 307 -2.98 0.86 15.71
N ILE A 308 -2.63 -0.33 15.19
CA ILE A 308 -3.38 -1.00 14.12
C ILE A 308 -4.81 -1.34 14.57
N LEU A 309 -4.99 -1.80 15.82
CA LEU A 309 -6.30 -2.12 16.40
C LEU A 309 -7.17 -0.86 16.62
N GLN A 310 -6.59 0.27 17.02
CA GLN A 310 -7.33 1.53 17.21
C GLN A 310 -7.63 2.25 15.89
N ALA A 311 -6.68 2.30 14.95
CA ALA A 311 -6.83 2.96 13.65
C ALA A 311 -7.78 2.22 12.69
N LYS A 312 -7.89 0.89 12.81
CA LYS A 312 -8.78 0.02 12.00
C LYS A 312 -8.63 0.27 10.49
N PRO A 313 -7.39 0.41 9.95
CA PRO A 313 -7.15 0.93 8.61
C PRO A 313 -7.79 0.05 7.54
N LYS A 314 -8.59 0.66 6.66
CA LYS A 314 -9.24 -0.03 5.54
C LYS A 314 -8.17 -0.62 4.61
N TYR A 315 -8.45 -1.82 4.11
CA TYR A 315 -7.64 -2.51 3.09
C TYR A 315 -6.15 -2.69 3.44
N LEU A 316 -5.76 -2.74 4.72
CA LEU A 316 -4.35 -2.83 5.10
C LEU A 316 -3.63 -4.07 4.50
N PRO A 317 -4.18 -5.30 4.56
CA PRO A 317 -3.60 -6.44 3.86
C PRO A 317 -3.39 -6.23 2.35
N THR A 318 -4.37 -5.67 1.62
CA THR A 318 -4.18 -5.35 0.20
C THR A 318 -3.14 -4.25 -0.02
N ASN A 319 -3.07 -3.23 0.85
CA ASN A 319 -2.05 -2.19 0.76
C ASN A 319 -0.63 -2.75 0.94
N VAL A 320 -0.42 -3.70 1.87
CA VAL A 320 0.87 -4.40 2.04
C VAL A 320 1.19 -5.20 0.78
N SER A 321 0.30 -6.08 0.31
CA SER A 321 0.59 -6.87 -0.91
C SER A 321 0.67 -6.05 -2.20
N TYR A 322 0.09 -4.86 -2.24
CA TYR A 322 0.31 -3.89 -3.32
C TYR A 322 1.73 -3.30 -3.28
N ILE A 323 2.25 -2.98 -2.08
CA ILE A 323 3.64 -2.54 -1.89
C ILE A 323 4.61 -3.68 -2.28
N GLU A 324 4.40 -4.90 -1.76
CA GLU A 324 5.22 -6.08 -2.08
C GLU A 324 5.33 -6.33 -3.59
N ARG A 325 4.23 -6.14 -4.33
CA ARG A 325 4.17 -6.32 -5.79
C ARG A 325 4.86 -5.20 -6.54
N PHE A 326 4.49 -3.94 -6.30
CA PHE A 326 4.77 -2.85 -7.24
C PHE A 326 5.88 -1.89 -6.82
N ARG A 327 6.42 -1.99 -5.59
CA ARG A 327 7.60 -1.22 -5.21
C ARG A 327 8.85 -1.72 -5.95
N SER A 328 9.70 -0.81 -6.41
CA SER A 328 11.04 -1.17 -6.92
C SER A 328 11.89 -1.85 -5.85
N SER A 329 12.44 -3.02 -6.16
CA SER A 329 13.19 -3.86 -5.20
C SER A 329 14.43 -3.16 -4.62
N GLU A 330 15.03 -2.24 -5.37
CA GLU A 330 16.18 -1.42 -4.94
C GLU A 330 15.86 -0.53 -3.74
N PHE A 331 14.61 -0.08 -3.59
CA PHE A 331 14.14 0.76 -2.49
C PHE A 331 13.44 -0.02 -1.36
N LEU A 332 13.33 -1.36 -1.49
CA LEU A 332 12.75 -2.25 -0.47
C LEU A 332 13.89 -2.95 0.29
N ILE A 333 14.83 -2.13 0.80
CA ILE A 333 16.05 -2.55 1.50
C ILE A 333 16.12 -1.83 2.86
N GLY A 334 16.81 -2.42 3.84
CA GLY A 334 17.10 -1.78 5.13
C GLY A 334 15.84 -1.54 5.97
N GLU A 335 15.70 -0.33 6.51
CA GLU A 335 14.61 0.06 7.41
C GLU A 335 13.22 -0.10 6.76
N THR A 336 13.06 0.29 5.49
CA THR A 336 11.83 0.10 4.72
C THR A 336 11.41 -1.37 4.65
N SER A 337 12.38 -2.28 4.49
CA SER A 337 12.13 -3.73 4.48
C SER A 337 11.73 -4.25 5.87
N TYR A 338 12.28 -3.68 6.93
CA TYR A 338 12.09 -4.14 8.31
C TYR A 338 10.70 -3.81 8.91
N TYR A 339 10.03 -2.75 8.46
CA TYR A 339 8.68 -2.42 8.94
C TYR A 339 7.53 -2.94 8.04
N VAL A 340 7.84 -3.38 6.81
CA VAL A 340 6.83 -3.87 5.84
C VAL A 340 6.70 -5.40 5.84
N ILE A 341 7.71 -6.13 6.35
CA ILE A 341 7.81 -7.60 6.38
C ILE A 341 7.71 -8.17 7.80
#